data_AF-A0A9W4W4J7-F1
#
_entry.id   AF-A0A9W4W4J7-F1
#
_cell.length_a   1.000
_cell.length_b   1.000
_cell.length_c   1.000
_cell.angle_alpha   90.00
_cell.angle_beta   90.00
_cell.angle_gamma   90.00
#
_symmetry.space_group_name_H-M   'P 1'
#
loop_
_entity.id
_entity.type
_entity.pdbx_description
1 polymer ?
#
loop_
_entity_poly.entity_id
_entity_poly.type
_entity_poly.pdbx_seq_one_letter_code
_entity_poly.pdbx_strand_id
1 'polypeptide(L)'
;MPQDMPPVGGYQAVQYKRNLPSRGFRPGTMLLGMGLVMGYGWYHLIKGIREANELAREKMWARIHLIPLLQAEEDRDQVRRYYADQAREKELLGENTKVYHNDRFVRPTFAVVPQNKS
;
A
#
# COMPACT_ATOMS: atom_id res chain seq x y z
N MET A 1 77.61 9.99 -38.98
CA MET A 1 76.60 10.17 -37.91
C MET A 1 76.69 8.95 -37.01
N PRO A 2 76.81 9.11 -35.67
CA PRO A 2 76.81 7.97 -34.76
C PRO A 2 75.48 7.22 -34.85
N GLN A 3 75.56 5.91 -35.01
CA GLN A 3 74.40 5.02 -35.11
C GLN A 3 73.86 4.75 -33.69
N ASP A 4 72.54 4.87 -33.50
CA ASP A 4 71.89 4.56 -32.23
C ASP A 4 71.88 3.05 -32.00
N MET A 5 72.48 2.60 -30.90
CA MET A 5 72.70 1.19 -30.59
C MET A 5 72.13 0.86 -29.21
N PRO A 6 71.61 -0.37 -29.01
CA PRO A 6 71.15 -0.79 -27.70
C PRO A 6 72.31 -0.82 -26.70
N PRO A 7 72.02 -0.64 -25.39
CA PRO A 7 73.04 -0.73 -24.35
C PRO A 7 73.72 -2.10 -24.36
N VAL A 8 75.01 -2.16 -23.98
CA VAL A 8 75.86 -3.37 -24.01
C VAL A 8 75.25 -4.54 -23.21
N GLY A 9 74.39 -4.26 -22.22
CA GLY A 9 73.66 -5.25 -21.42
C GLY A 9 72.21 -5.52 -21.84
N GLY A 10 71.72 -4.92 -22.93
CA GLY A 10 70.33 -5.02 -23.38
C GLY A 10 69.33 -4.24 -22.51
N TYR A 11 68.06 -4.26 -22.91
CA TYR A 11 66.96 -3.64 -22.16
C TYR A 11 66.35 -4.63 -21.15
N GLN A 12 65.77 -4.09 -20.07
CA GLN A 12 65.01 -4.88 -19.11
C GLN A 12 63.85 -5.61 -19.80
N ALA A 13 63.56 -6.83 -19.34
CA ALA A 13 62.43 -7.59 -19.85
C ALA A 13 61.10 -6.85 -19.60
N VAL A 14 60.41 -6.51 -20.68
CA VAL A 14 59.08 -5.90 -20.63
C VAL A 14 58.03 -6.99 -20.47
N GLN A 15 57.14 -6.83 -19.50
CA GLN A 15 56.02 -7.75 -19.32
C GLN A 15 54.98 -7.57 -20.44
N TYR A 16 55.02 -8.46 -21.43
CA TYR A 16 54.09 -8.48 -22.56
C TYR A 16 52.82 -9.32 -22.28
N LYS A 17 52.80 -10.07 -21.17
CA LYS A 17 51.68 -10.96 -20.80
C LYS A 17 50.63 -10.24 -19.96
N ARG A 18 49.37 -10.63 -20.12
CA ARG A 18 48.23 -10.12 -19.33
C ARG A 18 48.44 -10.36 -17.83
N ASN A 19 48.35 -9.30 -17.04
CA ASN A 19 48.42 -9.36 -15.57
C ASN A 19 47.04 -9.07 -14.94
N LEU A 20 46.11 -10.03 -15.05
CA LEU A 20 44.78 -9.90 -14.44
C LEU A 20 44.66 -10.88 -13.27
N PRO A 21 44.96 -10.45 -12.02
CA PRO A 21 44.73 -11.28 -10.86
C PRO A 21 43.22 -11.40 -10.60
N SER A 22 42.73 -12.62 -10.38
CA SER A 22 41.37 -12.88 -9.93
C SER A 22 41.21 -12.46 -8.47
N ARG A 23 40.85 -11.19 -8.26
CA ARG A 23 40.59 -10.62 -6.94
C ARG A 23 39.13 -10.80 -6.54
N GLY A 24 38.89 -11.14 -5.28
CA GLY A 24 37.55 -11.28 -4.72
C GLY A 24 37.44 -12.45 -3.75
N PHE A 25 36.31 -12.51 -3.05
CA PHE A 25 35.95 -13.66 -2.22
C PHE A 25 35.45 -14.81 -3.07
N ARG A 26 35.59 -16.04 -2.57
CA ARG A 26 35.04 -17.22 -3.25
C ARG A 26 33.51 -17.08 -3.36
N PRO A 27 32.87 -17.56 -4.44
CA PRO A 27 31.41 -17.46 -4.60
C PRO A 27 30.63 -18.03 -3.42
N GLY A 28 31.10 -19.15 -2.83
CA GLY A 28 30.46 -19.76 -1.66
C GLY A 28 30.47 -18.87 -0.41
N THR A 29 31.56 -18.12 -0.15
CA THR A 29 31.62 -17.21 1.01
C THR A 29 30.71 -16.00 0.81
N MET A 30 30.54 -15.55 -0.44
CA MET A 30 29.62 -14.46 -0.77
C MET A 30 28.15 -14.88 -0.61
N LEU A 31 27.80 -16.11 -1.04
CA LEU A 31 26.46 -16.67 -0.82
C LEU A 31 26.13 -16.83 0.67
N LEU A 32 27.10 -17.26 1.47
CA LEU A 32 26.92 -17.36 2.92
C LEU A 32 26.67 -15.97 3.53
N GLY A 33 27.49 -14.96 3.19
CA GLY A 33 27.31 -13.59 3.66
C GLY A 33 25.93 -13.04 3.29
N MET A 34 25.48 -13.25 2.05
CA MET A 34 24.15 -12.85 1.60
C MET A 34 23.04 -13.57 2.38
N GLY A 35 23.18 -14.88 2.58
CA GLY A 35 22.21 -15.69 3.33
C GLY A 35 22.03 -15.21 4.77
N LEU A 36 23.11 -14.82 5.44
CA LEU A 36 23.05 -14.27 6.80
C LEU A 36 22.34 -12.92 6.85
N VAL A 37 22.67 -12.00 5.94
CA VAL A 37 22.03 -10.69 5.86
C VAL A 37 20.53 -10.84 5.59
N MET A 38 20.16 -11.70 4.64
CA MET A 38 18.76 -11.96 4.32
C MET A 38 18.03 -12.61 5.49
N GLY A 39 18.62 -13.63 6.13
CA GLY A 39 18.02 -14.29 7.29
C GLY A 39 17.77 -13.32 8.46
N TYR A 40 18.71 -12.42 8.73
CA TYR A 40 18.56 -11.38 9.73
C TYR A 40 17.46 -10.36 9.36
N GLY A 41 17.39 -9.96 8.08
CA GLY A 41 16.32 -9.09 7.58
C GLY A 41 14.93 -9.72 7.75
N TRP A 42 14.80 -11.00 7.40
CA TRP A 42 13.54 -11.74 7.55
C TRP A 42 13.09 -11.86 9.00
N TYR A 43 14.02 -12.06 9.94
CA TYR A 43 13.69 -12.10 11.37
C TYR A 43 13.01 -10.81 11.85
N HIS A 44 13.59 -9.65 11.52
CA HIS A 44 13.02 -8.35 11.89
C HIS A 44 11.70 -8.05 11.19
N LEU A 45 11.61 -8.39 9.91
CA LEU A 45 10.39 -8.22 9.12
C LEU A 45 9.22 -9.02 9.73
N ILE A 46 9.45 -10.28 10.09
CA ILE A 46 8.40 -11.13 10.70
C ILE A 46 7.95 -10.55 12.05
N LYS A 47 8.88 -10.01 12.85
CA LYS A 47 8.54 -9.34 14.10
C LYS A 47 7.67 -8.10 13.86
N GLY A 48 8.04 -7.25 12.89
CA GLY A 48 7.26 -6.07 12.53
C GLY A 48 5.86 -6.39 11.97
N ILE A 49 5.73 -7.45 11.16
CA ILE A 49 4.42 -7.90 10.65
C ILE A 49 3.49 -8.32 11.79
N ARG A 50 4.03 -9.02 12.81
CA ARG A 50 3.23 -9.42 13.97
C ARG A 50 2.71 -8.21 14.73
N GLU A 51 3.58 -7.22 14.96
CA GLU A 51 3.18 -5.97 15.61
C GLU A 51 2.13 -5.20 14.80
N ALA A 52 2.30 -5.07 13.49
CA ALA A 52 1.32 -4.43 12.62
C ALA A 52 -0.05 -5.13 12.63
N ASN A 53 -0.07 -6.47 12.74
CA ASN A 53 -1.32 -7.23 12.86
C ASN A 53 -2.02 -6.99 14.20
N GLU A 54 -1.27 -6.84 15.30
CA GLU A 54 -1.84 -6.50 16.60
C GLU A 54 -2.43 -5.08 16.61
N LEU A 55 -1.73 -4.10 16.01
CA LEU A 55 -2.25 -2.74 15.84
C LEU A 55 -3.50 -2.70 14.95
N ALA A 56 -3.53 -3.50 13.87
CA ALA A 56 -4.70 -3.62 13.02
C ALA A 56 -5.88 -4.26 13.77
N ARG A 57 -5.60 -5.24 14.64
CA ARG A 57 -6.61 -5.86 15.52
C ARG A 57 -7.16 -4.84 16.50
N GLU A 58 -6.32 -4.08 17.18
CA GLU A 58 -6.72 -2.99 18.08
C GLU A 58 -7.62 -1.98 17.36
N LYS A 59 -7.20 -1.50 16.19
CA LYS A 59 -8.00 -0.59 15.35
C LYS A 59 -9.35 -1.18 14.98
N MET A 60 -9.42 -2.48 14.66
CA MET A 60 -10.67 -3.15 14.33
C MET A 60 -11.59 -3.23 15.54
N TRP A 61 -11.06 -3.58 16.72
CA TRP A 61 -11.85 -3.59 17.95
C TRP A 61 -12.37 -2.20 18.31
N ALA A 62 -11.54 -1.16 18.19
CA ALA A 62 -11.99 0.22 18.40
C ALA A 62 -13.16 0.56 17.48
N ARG A 63 -13.11 0.14 16.20
CA ARG A 63 -14.23 0.32 15.27
C ARG A 63 -15.47 -0.45 15.69
N ILE A 64 -15.36 -1.74 16.03
CA ILE A 64 -16.50 -2.58 16.42
C ILE A 64 -17.28 -1.96 17.59
N HIS A 65 -16.59 -1.35 18.56
CA HIS A 65 -17.24 -0.71 19.69
C HIS A 65 -17.89 0.65 19.35
N LEU A 66 -17.38 1.35 18.34
CA LEU A 66 -17.93 2.65 17.91
C LEU A 66 -19.04 2.53 16.85
N ILE A 67 -19.00 1.48 16.03
CA ILE A 67 -19.95 1.26 14.93
C ILE A 67 -21.42 1.34 15.38
N PRO A 68 -21.86 0.72 16.50
CA PRO A 68 -23.27 0.78 16.89
C PRO A 68 -23.77 2.19 17.18
N LEU A 69 -22.92 3.04 17.78
CA LEU A 69 -23.25 4.44 18.04
C LEU A 69 -23.39 5.21 16.73
N LEU A 70 -22.39 5.11 15.85
CA LEU A 70 -22.38 5.81 14.57
C LEU A 70 -23.53 5.35 13.65
N GLN A 71 -23.82 4.05 13.64
CA GLN A 71 -24.93 3.50 12.85
C GLN A 71 -26.27 4.01 13.37
N ALA A 72 -26.45 4.11 14.69
CA ALA A 72 -27.68 4.64 15.28
C ALA A 72 -27.87 6.14 14.98
N GLU A 73 -26.80 6.93 14.98
CA GLU A 73 -26.84 8.33 14.56
C GLU A 73 -27.23 8.45 13.08
N GLU A 74 -26.58 7.67 12.21
CA GLU A 74 -26.90 7.67 10.78
C GLU A 74 -28.35 7.23 10.53
N ASP A 75 -28.81 6.14 11.15
CA ASP A 75 -30.17 5.63 10.96
C ASP A 75 -31.24 6.66 11.37
N ARG A 76 -31.01 7.44 12.45
CA ARG A 76 -31.90 8.55 12.86
C ARG A 76 -31.96 9.66 11.81
N ASP A 77 -30.81 10.07 11.28
CA ASP A 77 -30.74 11.09 10.24
C ASP A 77 -31.37 10.63 8.92
N GLN A 78 -31.20 9.36 8.57
CA GLN A 78 -31.80 8.78 7.38
C GLN A 78 -33.33 8.73 7.48
N VAL A 79 -33.86 8.29 8.62
CA VAL A 79 -35.32 8.30 8.87
C VAL A 79 -35.88 9.71 8.79
N ARG A 80 -35.18 10.70 9.36
CA ARG A 80 -35.58 12.11 9.28
C ARG A 80 -35.65 12.61 7.82
N ARG A 81 -34.64 12.31 7.01
CA ARG A 81 -34.61 12.70 5.59
C ARG A 81 -35.71 12.01 4.79
N TYR A 82 -35.89 10.71 5.03
CA TYR A 82 -36.90 9.89 4.36
C TYR A 82 -38.32 10.46 4.57
N TYR A 83 -38.71 10.76 5.81
CA TYR A 83 -40.03 11.34 6.07
C TYR A 83 -40.17 12.77 5.53
N ALA A 84 -39.09 13.56 5.52
CA ALA A 84 -39.12 14.90 4.92
C ALA A 84 -39.31 14.85 3.40
N ASP A 85 -38.67 13.88 2.73
CA ASP A 85 -38.81 13.69 1.29
C ASP A 85 -40.19 13.13 0.93
N GLN A 86 -40.75 12.21 1.73
CA GLN A 86 -42.13 11.74 1.56
C GLN A 86 -43.16 12.86 1.76
N ALA A 87 -42.96 13.74 2.74
CA ALA A 87 -43.84 14.90 2.92
C ALA A 87 -43.79 15.83 1.69
N ARG A 88 -42.59 16.07 1.15
CA ARG A 88 -42.37 16.90 -0.04
C ARG A 88 -42.97 16.26 -1.30
N GLU A 89 -42.81 14.96 -1.49
CA GLU A 89 -43.41 14.21 -2.61
C GLU A 89 -44.93 14.32 -2.56
N LYS A 90 -45.52 14.10 -1.38
CA LYS A 90 -46.96 14.23 -1.18
C LYS A 90 -47.49 15.64 -1.45
N GLU A 91 -46.76 16.69 -1.08
CA GLU A 91 -47.15 18.08 -1.37
C GLU A 91 -47.10 18.40 -2.88
N LEU A 92 -46.11 17.85 -3.60
CA LEU A 92 -45.91 18.13 -5.03
C LEU A 92 -46.76 17.25 -5.96
N LEU A 93 -46.92 15.96 -5.62
CA LEU A 93 -47.54 14.94 -6.46
C LEU A 93 -48.89 14.44 -5.91
N GLY A 94 -49.26 14.82 -4.68
CA GLY A 94 -50.51 14.44 -4.02
C GLY A 94 -50.47 13.09 -3.29
N GLU A 95 -49.67 12.13 -3.77
CA GLU A 95 -49.53 10.78 -3.20
C GLU A 95 -48.07 10.32 -3.19
N ASN A 96 -47.72 9.40 -2.28
CA ASN A 96 -46.42 8.74 -2.24
C ASN A 96 -46.42 7.50 -3.13
N THR A 97 -45.50 7.44 -4.09
CA THR A 97 -45.43 6.32 -5.03
C THR A 97 -44.55 5.17 -4.53
N LYS A 98 -45.07 3.93 -4.52
CA LYS A 98 -44.29 2.74 -4.15
C LYS A 98 -43.64 2.14 -5.40
N VAL A 99 -42.30 2.17 -5.47
CA VAL A 99 -41.54 1.62 -6.61
C VAL A 99 -41.42 0.10 -6.54
N TYR A 100 -41.20 -0.45 -5.34
CA TYR A 100 -40.98 -1.89 -5.13
C TYR A 100 -42.25 -2.58 -4.63
N HIS A 101 -42.50 -3.81 -5.10
CA HIS A 101 -43.70 -4.56 -4.73
C HIS A 101 -43.59 -5.29 -3.38
N ASN A 102 -42.42 -5.25 -2.72
CA ASN A 102 -42.20 -5.85 -1.40
C ASN A 102 -42.43 -4.85 -0.26
N ASP A 103 -42.60 -5.36 0.96
CA ASP A 103 -42.80 -4.52 2.17
C ASP A 103 -41.49 -4.24 2.93
N ARG A 104 -40.35 -4.52 2.29
CA ARG A 104 -39.03 -4.26 2.88
C ARG A 104 -38.66 -2.79 2.68
N PHE A 105 -38.10 -2.18 3.72
CA PHE A 105 -37.48 -0.87 3.58
C PHE A 105 -36.26 -0.95 2.65
N VAL A 106 -36.28 -0.15 1.59
CA VAL A 106 -35.16 0.03 0.65
C VAL A 106 -34.65 1.44 0.81
N ARG A 107 -33.34 1.58 1.10
CA ARG A 107 -32.69 2.89 1.22
C ARG A 107 -32.74 3.60 -0.14
N PRO A 108 -33.17 4.88 -0.21
CA PRO A 108 -33.14 5.64 -1.46
C PRO A 108 -31.69 5.77 -1.99
N THR A 109 -31.47 5.41 -3.25
CA THR A 109 -30.13 5.47 -3.88
C THR A 109 -29.66 6.90 -4.12
N PHE A 110 -30.60 7.81 -4.41
CA PHE A 110 -30.32 9.20 -4.72
C PHE A 110 -31.01 10.09 -3.69
N ALA A 111 -30.26 11.04 -3.14
CA ALA A 111 -30.82 12.12 -2.34
C ALA A 111 -30.95 13.38 -3.21
N VAL A 112 -32.06 14.11 -3.05
CA VAL A 112 -32.25 15.40 -3.73
C VAL A 112 -31.27 16.39 -3.10
N VAL A 113 -30.21 16.73 -3.83
CA VAL A 113 -29.27 17.78 -3.45
C VAL A 113 -29.64 19.10 -4.14
N PRO A 114 -29.47 20.25 -3.50
CA PRO A 114 -29.73 21.54 -4.13
C PRO A 114 -28.82 21.74 -5.35
N GLN A 115 -29.37 22.32 -6.42
CA GLN A 115 -28.66 22.56 -7.68
C GLN A 115 -27.44 23.48 -7.52
N ASN A 116 -27.52 24.45 -6.60
CA ASN A 116 -26.39 25.29 -6.22
C ASN A 116 -25.96 24.93 -4.80
N LYS A 117 -24.68 24.64 -4.62
CA LYS A 117 -24.04 24.68 -3.31
C LYS A 117 -23.97 26.15 -2.89
N SER A 118 -24.70 26.50 -1.83
CA SER A 118 -24.44 27.73 -1.07
C SER A 118 -23.08 27.65 -0.40
#